data_AF-A0A382YE59-F1
#
_entry.id   AF-A0A382YE59-F1
#
_cell.length_a   1.000
_cell.length_b   1.000
_cell.length_c   1.000
_cell.angle_alpha   90.00
_cell.angle_beta   90.00
_cell.angle_gamma   90.00
#
_symmetry.space_group_name_H-M   'P 1'
#
loop_
_entity.id
_entity.type
_entity.pdbx_description
1 polymer ?
#
loop_
_entity_poly.entity_id
_entity_poly.type
_entity_poly.pdbx_seq_one_letter_code
_entity_poly.pdbx_strand_id
1 'polypeptide(L)' 'MALKGECVTTGAPLPYEGAMPQICESAAGFYVGYLDEDGSPYSRESDYYRSRDALEGAWIMGMVNWRGKRGIRYPTYL' A
#
# COMPACT_ATOMS: atom_id res chain seq x y z
N MET A 1 -4.31 15.75 10.08
CA MET A 1 -5.18 15.22 9.01
C MET A 1 -4.48 15.48 7.71
N ALA A 2 -4.20 14.45 6.91
CA ALA A 2 -3.74 14.67 5.53
C ALA A 2 -4.93 15.21 4.71
N LEU A 3 -4.64 16.02 3.68
CA LEU A 3 -5.69 16.56 2.82
C LEU A 3 -6.41 15.43 2.07
N LYS A 4 -7.62 15.70 1.57
CA LYS A 4 -8.36 14.74 0.73
C LYS A 4 -7.50 14.37 -0.48
N GLY A 5 -7.04 13.12 -0.55
CA GLY A 5 -6.12 12.62 -1.59
C GLY A 5 -4.64 12.53 -1.18
N GLU A 6 -4.27 12.97 0.02
CA GLU A 6 -2.93 12.76 0.58
C GLU A 6 -2.93 11.56 1.53
N CYS A 7 -2.03 10.60 1.30
CA CYS A 7 -1.86 9.48 2.21
C CYS A 7 -1.33 9.96 3.57
N VAL A 8 -2.07 9.68 4.64
CA VAL A 8 -1.67 9.93 6.02
C VAL A 8 -0.63 8.89 6.39
N THR A 9 0.67 9.24 6.31
CA THR A 9 1.81 8.54 6.96
C THR A 9 1.93 7.02 6.78
N THR A 10 3.05 6.56 6.22
CA THR A 10 3.46 5.15 6.28
C THR A 10 3.36 4.59 7.69
N GLY A 11 2.70 3.44 7.87
CA GLY A 11 2.55 2.78 9.17
C GLY A 11 1.37 3.30 10.01
N ALA A 12 0.45 4.06 9.40
CA ALA A 12 -0.84 4.40 9.99
C ALA A 12 -1.60 3.13 10.47
N PRO A 13 -2.56 3.26 11.41
CA PRO A 13 -3.50 2.19 11.72
C PRO A 13 -4.25 1.71 10.47
N LEU A 14 -4.92 0.55 10.53
CA LEU A 14 -5.84 0.21 9.45
C LEU A 14 -7.02 1.21 9.47
N PRO A 15 -7.50 1.67 8.31
CA PRO A 15 -8.60 2.64 8.25
C PRO A 15 -9.92 2.06 8.78
N TYR A 16 -10.16 0.77 8.53
CA TYR A 16 -11.33 0.03 8.99
C TYR A 16 -10.98 -1.46 9.18
N GLU A 17 -11.85 -2.20 9.86
CA GLU A 17 -11.67 -3.63 10.09
C GLU A 17 -11.74 -4.41 8.78
N GLY A 18 -10.71 -5.21 8.49
CA GLY A 18 -10.61 -5.96 7.24
C GLY A 18 -10.05 -5.16 6.06
N ALA A 19 -9.60 -3.92 6.27
CA ALA A 19 -8.91 -3.16 5.23
C ALA A 19 -7.72 -3.95 4.68
N MET A 20 -7.69 -4.14 3.36
CA MET A 20 -6.64 -4.86 2.66
C MET A 20 -5.73 -3.88 1.90
N PRO A 21 -4.41 -4.13 1.89
CA PRO A 21 -3.48 -3.33 1.12
C PRO A 21 -3.67 -3.60 -0.36
N GLN A 22 -3.54 -2.57 -1.19
CA GLN A 22 -3.77 -2.62 -2.63
C GLN A 22 -2.86 -1.65 -3.38
N ILE A 23 -2.77 -1.84 -4.69
CA ILE A 23 -2.05 -0.92 -5.58
C ILE A 23 -2.90 0.33 -5.78
N CYS A 24 -2.33 1.46 -5.40
CA CYS A 24 -2.91 2.79 -5.52
C CYS A 24 -2.11 3.62 -6.53
N GLU A 25 -2.75 4.67 -7.06
CA GLU A 25 -2.15 5.59 -8.03
C GLU A 25 -2.20 7.03 -7.51
N SER A 26 -1.16 7.79 -7.80
CA SER A 26 -1.08 9.23 -7.54
C SER A 26 -0.28 9.92 -8.64
N ALA A 27 -0.23 11.25 -8.63
CA ALA A 27 0.60 12.03 -9.55
C ALA A 27 2.11 11.71 -9.45
N ALA A 28 2.58 11.14 -8.33
CA ALA A 28 3.98 10.73 -8.16
C ALA A 28 4.26 9.30 -8.67
N GLY A 29 3.23 8.56 -9.09
CA GLY A 29 3.32 7.18 -9.55
C GLY A 29 2.44 6.23 -8.73
N PHE A 30 2.75 4.94 -8.84
CA PHE A 30 2.03 3.83 -8.22
C PHE A 30 2.66 3.43 -6.89
N TYR A 31 1.87 2.97 -5.94
CA TYR A 31 2.36 2.53 -4.65
C TYR A 31 1.41 1.52 -4.03
N VAL A 32 1.86 0.82 -3.00
CA VAL A 32 1.01 0.00 -2.16
C VAL A 32 0.53 0.84 -1.00
N GLY A 33 -0.76 0.81 -0.75
CA GLY A 33 -1.38 1.52 0.34
C GLY A 33 -2.68 0.89 0.80
N TYR A 34 -3.26 1.48 1.82
CA TYR A 34 -4.64 1.22 2.23
C TYR A 34 -5.54 2.33 1.68
N LEU A 35 -6.78 1.96 1.36
CA LEU A 35 -7.87 2.90 1.10
C LEU A 35 -8.77 2.95 2.33
N ASP A 36 -9.46 4.08 2.54
CA ASP A 36 -10.53 4.18 3.54
C ASP A 36 -11.84 3.50 3.06
N GLU A 37 -12.89 3.55 3.88
CA GLU A 37 -14.19 2.95 3.57
C GLU A 37 -14.85 3.54 2.32
N ASP A 38 -14.49 4.78 1.98
CA ASP A 38 -14.98 5.49 0.79
C ASP A 38 -14.10 5.24 -0.45
N GLY A 39 -13.07 4.40 -0.33
CA GLY A 39 -12.13 4.09 -1.41
C GLY A 39 -11.11 5.19 -1.68
N SER A 40 -10.97 6.17 -0.78
CA SER A 40 -9.97 7.22 -0.90
C SER A 40 -8.61 6.77 -0.33
N PRO A 41 -7.48 7.27 -0.87
CA PRO A 41 -6.16 6.95 -0.35
C PRO A 41 -6.02 7.26 1.14
N TYR A 42 -5.75 6.23 1.95
CA TYR A 42 -5.60 6.38 3.38
C TYR A 42 -4.12 6.40 3.79
N SER A 43 -3.33 5.38 3.45
CA SER A 43 -1.90 5.35 3.78
C SER A 43 -1.06 4.84 2.62
N ARG A 44 0.23 5.21 2.63
CA ARG A 44 1.24 4.77 1.65
C ARG A 44 2.26 3.90 2.36
N GLU A 45 2.29 2.63 2.00
CA GLU A 45 3.05 1.59 2.67
C GLU A 45 4.34 1.20 1.90
N SER A 46 4.45 1.58 0.63
CA SER A 46 5.67 1.44 -0.18
C SER A 46 6.20 2.79 -0.67
N ASP A 47 7.37 2.80 -1.28
CA ASP A 47 7.80 3.89 -2.15
C ASP A 47 6.97 3.92 -3.45
N TYR A 48 7.11 5.01 -4.20
CA TYR A 48 6.49 5.13 -5.52
C TYR A 48 7.26 4.34 -6.57
N TYR A 49 6.50 3.69 -7.43
CA TYR A 49 6.93 2.99 -8.63
C TYR A 49 6.42 3.75 -9.84
N ARG A 50 7.24 3.83 -10.90
CA ARG A 50 6.86 4.54 -12.12
C ARG A 50 5.90 3.76 -13.03
N SER A 51 5.82 2.45 -12.86
CA SER A 51 5.01 1.56 -13.69
C SER A 51 4.14 0.69 -12.79
N ARG A 52 2.86 0.58 -13.18
CA ARG A 52 1.89 -0.30 -12.53
C ARG A 52 2.30 -1.76 -12.67
N ASP A 53 2.65 -2.19 -13.88
CA ASP A 53 3.07 -3.57 -14.16
C ASP A 53 4.30 -3.97 -13.36
N ALA A 54 5.27 -3.06 -13.22
CA ALA A 54 6.47 -3.32 -12.43
C ALA A 54 6.13 -3.49 -10.94
N LEU A 55 5.24 -2.65 -10.41
CA LEU A 55 4.78 -2.78 -9.02
C LEU A 55 3.94 -4.05 -8.82
N GLU A 56 3.05 -4.36 -9.75
CA GLU A 56 2.20 -5.55 -9.69
C GLU A 56 3.04 -6.83 -9.72
N GLY A 57 4.03 -6.90 -10.60
CA GLY A 57 5.00 -7.99 -10.62
C GLY A 57 5.77 -8.09 -9.29
N ALA A 58 6.27 -6.97 -8.77
CA ALA A 58 6.94 -6.96 -7.47
C ALA A 58 6.02 -7.36 -6.31
N TRP A 59 4.73 -7.01 -6.37
CA TRP A 59 3.72 -7.32 -5.35
C TRP A 59 3.42 -8.81 -5.31
N ILE A 60 3.15 -9.41 -6.48
CA ILE A 60 2.91 -10.85 -6.62
C ILE A 60 4.13 -11.65 -6.18
N MET A 61 5.34 -11.18 -6.51
CA MET A 61 6.59 -11.83 -6.14
C MET A 61 7.03 -11.58 -4.69
N GLY A 62 6.29 -10.78 -3.92
CA GLY A 62 6.64 -10.44 -2.53
C GLY A 62 7.91 -9.58 -2.39
N MET A 63 8.29 -8.86 -3.44
CA MET A 63 9.52 -8.05 -3.54
C MET A 63 9.30 -6.56 -3.30
N VAL A 64 8.05 -6.11 -3.08
CA VAL A 64 7.80 -4.71 -2.78
C VAL A 64 8.49 -4.33 -1.48
N ASN A 65 9.30 -3.26 -1.55
CA ASN A 65 9.89 -2.66 -0.36
C ASN A 65 8.79 -1.99 0.47
N TRP A 66 8.15 -2.80 1.31
CA TRP A 66 7.02 -2.43 2.15
C TRP A 66 7.54 -2.07 3.53
N ARG A 67 7.30 -0.82 3.94
CA ARG A 67 7.73 -0.28 5.24
C ARG A 67 6.84 -0.73 6.41
N GLY A 68 5.72 -1.39 6.14
CA GLY A 68 4.74 -1.87 7.11
C GLY A 68 5.08 -3.25 7.64
N LYS A 69 6.21 -3.37 8.37
CA LYS A 69 6.49 -4.59 9.15
C LYS A 69 5.51 -4.67 10.34
N ARG A 70 4.25 -5.02 10.07
CA ARG A 70 3.28 -5.54 11.05
C ARG A 70 2.87 -6.94 10.60
N GLY A 71 3.70 -7.93 10.95
CA GLY A 71 3.25 -9.29 11.24
C GLY A 71 2.60 -10.15 10.15
N ILE A 72 2.58 -9.80 8.86
CA ILE A 72 2.13 -10.75 7.84
C ILE A 72 3.31 -11.64 7.44
N ARG A 73 3.49 -12.75 8.16
CA ARG A 73 4.19 -13.92 7.63
C ARG A 73 3.32 -14.44 6.47
N TYR A 74 3.72 -14.17 5.24
CA TYR A 74 3.30 -15.03 4.15
C TYR A 74 3.74 -16.45 4.49
N PRO A 75 2.91 -17.49 4.31
CA PRO A 75 3.40 -18.85 4.34
C PRO A 75 4.44 -18.97 3.23
N THR A 76 5.72 -19.06 3.60
CA THR A 76 6.75 -19.61 2.73
C THR A 76 6.31 -21.03 2.42
N TYR A 77 5.72 -21.22 1.24
CA TYR A 77 5.59 -22.54 0.64
C TYR A 77 7.03 -22.98 0.27
N LEU A 78 7.68 -23.65 1.22
CA LEU A 78 8.84 -24.52 0.99
C LEU A 78 8.34 -25.94 0.77
#